data_AF-A0A9N8JY69-F1
#
_entry.id   AF-A0A9N8JY69-F1
#
_cell.length_a   1.000
_cell.length_b   1.000
_cell.length_c   1.000
_cell.angle_alpha   90.00
_cell.angle_beta   90.00
_cell.angle_gamma   90.00
#
_symmetry.space_group_name_H-M   'P 1'
#
loop_
_entity.id
_entity.type
_entity.pdbx_description
1 polymer ?
#
loop_
_entity_poly.entity_id
_entity_poly.type
_entity_poly.pdbx_seq_one_letter_code
_entity_poly.pdbx_strand_id
1 'polypeptide(L)'
;MGRPRKRKIGESGQPANGSTQEASQQTSSVESSVFDSAVEFNSLADQINFPDMDLPSLDTINDNILLAASAIVPTPVQSCACLSSIYLTLENLRSMDTIDFPSSLHCLRDALHTSKLCVDCQVCPLQYLTATQNAQLLGTLLLSMSERYHKVLKAIALETTDAQETGRMKSLHISSPETPKTRHENVGGIDSNDPLVLELPPLEWRKLARRVVHAEIYGTSDTGRISFMSVLTSLEERQARWHTMEPTEDCPDPDRRRHDMHDHNNNPMCLMMAREAKKLANRFDFS
;
A
#
# COMPACT_ATOMS: atom_id res chain seq x y z
N MET A 1 6.97 -80.24 48.28
CA MET A 1 6.25 -79.55 49.37
C MET A 1 5.20 -78.63 48.74
N GLY A 2 3.91 -78.81 49.08
CA GLY A 2 2.87 -77.77 48.98
C GLY A 2 2.21 -77.49 47.61
N ARG A 3 1.12 -78.20 47.31
CA ARG A 3 0.08 -77.95 46.27
C ARG A 3 -1.00 -76.99 46.89
N PRO A 4 -2.15 -76.65 46.25
CA PRO A 4 -2.45 -75.86 45.02
C PRO A 4 -3.71 -74.94 45.18
N ARG A 5 -4.20 -74.32 44.08
CA ARG A 5 -5.60 -74.31 43.53
C ARG A 5 -5.98 -72.94 42.93
N LYS A 6 -6.22 -72.85 41.60
CA LYS A 6 -7.46 -73.13 40.81
C LYS A 6 -8.46 -71.94 40.88
N ARG A 7 -9.16 -71.49 39.83
CA ARG A 7 -9.77 -72.18 38.66
C ARG A 7 -10.29 -71.11 37.65
N LYS A 8 -10.18 -71.35 36.32
CA LYS A 8 -11.23 -71.67 35.30
C LYS A 8 -12.25 -70.56 34.97
N ILE A 9 -12.33 -70.03 33.74
CA ILE A 9 -12.79 -70.54 32.40
C ILE A 9 -14.22 -70.09 32.09
N GLY A 10 -14.42 -69.61 30.86
CA GLY A 10 -15.67 -69.77 30.06
C GLY A 10 -16.11 -68.46 29.42
N GLU A 11 -15.74 -68.16 28.16
CA GLU A 11 -16.33 -68.61 26.87
C GLU A 11 -17.59 -67.85 26.40
N SER A 12 -17.46 -67.28 25.19
CA SER A 12 -18.41 -67.31 24.08
C SER A 12 -19.71 -66.50 24.13
N GLY A 13 -19.87 -65.59 23.16
CA GLY A 13 -21.18 -65.26 22.58
C GLY A 13 -21.35 -63.84 22.02
N GLN A 14 -21.07 -63.63 20.73
CA GLN A 14 -21.85 -62.72 19.86
C GLN A 14 -23.22 -63.40 19.55
N PRO A 15 -24.32 -62.73 19.11
CA PRO A 15 -24.35 -61.60 18.17
C PRO A 15 -25.52 -60.57 18.28
N ALA A 16 -25.48 -59.59 17.36
CA ALA A 16 -26.60 -58.96 16.61
C ALA A 16 -27.55 -57.90 17.23
N ASN A 17 -27.59 -56.78 16.47
CA ASN A 17 -28.72 -55.90 16.11
C ASN A 17 -29.26 -54.83 17.09
N GLY A 18 -29.25 -53.58 16.58
CA GLY A 18 -30.04 -52.47 17.13
C GLY A 18 -29.55 -51.11 16.61
N SER A 19 -30.04 -50.70 15.45
CA SER A 19 -29.95 -49.35 14.87
C SER A 19 -30.33 -48.23 15.85
N THR A 20 -29.69 -47.05 15.78
CA THR A 20 -30.36 -45.72 15.64
C THR A 20 -29.30 -44.66 15.29
N GLN A 21 -29.71 -43.74 14.43
CA GLN A 21 -29.01 -42.60 13.83
C GLN A 21 -28.38 -41.64 14.86
N GLU A 22 -27.29 -40.96 14.48
CA GLU A 22 -27.18 -39.49 14.61
C GLU A 22 -25.95 -38.94 13.86
N ALA A 23 -26.10 -37.69 13.44
CA ALA A 23 -25.39 -37.04 12.34
C ALA A 23 -23.89 -36.78 12.59
N SER A 24 -23.06 -37.07 11.58
CA SER A 24 -21.70 -36.52 11.47
C SER A 24 -21.69 -35.40 10.44
N GLN A 25 -21.61 -34.17 10.95
CA GLN A 25 -21.32 -32.99 10.16
C GLN A 25 -19.87 -33.04 9.68
N GLN A 26 -19.71 -32.88 8.37
CA GLN A 26 -18.44 -32.67 7.71
C GLN A 26 -17.83 -31.34 8.17
N THR A 27 -16.61 -31.40 8.66
CA THR A 27 -15.72 -30.26 8.81
C THR A 27 -15.21 -29.85 7.43
N SER A 28 -15.75 -28.78 6.85
CA SER A 28 -15.09 -28.04 5.78
C SER A 28 -14.17 -27.00 6.41
N SER A 29 -12.87 -27.19 6.24
CA SER A 29 -11.85 -26.22 6.60
C SER A 29 -11.89 -25.06 5.60
N VAL A 30 -12.53 -23.97 6.00
CA VAL A 30 -12.45 -22.67 5.31
C VAL A 30 -11.13 -22.02 5.73
N GLU A 31 -10.19 -21.91 4.80
CA GLU A 31 -9.00 -21.06 4.93
C GLU A 31 -9.47 -19.60 5.04
N SER A 32 -9.36 -19.01 6.22
CA SER A 32 -9.67 -17.60 6.43
C SER A 32 -8.54 -16.74 5.85
N SER A 33 -8.86 -15.95 4.84
CA SER A 33 -7.95 -14.93 4.34
C SER A 33 -7.81 -13.81 5.38
N VAL A 34 -6.59 -13.61 5.87
CA VAL A 34 -6.18 -12.58 6.86
C VAL A 34 -6.44 -11.12 6.41
N PHE A 35 -6.97 -10.90 5.20
CA PHE A 35 -7.32 -9.58 4.68
C PHE A 35 -8.64 -9.01 5.20
N ASP A 36 -9.47 -9.80 5.90
CA ASP A 36 -10.76 -9.36 6.47
C ASP A 36 -10.67 -8.79 7.89
N SER A 37 -9.46 -8.63 8.46
CA SER A 37 -9.31 -7.91 9.72
C SER A 37 -9.51 -6.42 9.48
N ALA A 38 -10.75 -5.98 9.63
CA ALA A 38 -11.14 -4.58 9.71
C ALA A 38 -10.19 -3.85 10.67
N VAL A 39 -9.56 -2.79 10.18
CA VAL A 39 -8.87 -1.82 11.04
C VAL A 39 -9.96 -1.15 11.87
N GLU A 40 -10.13 -1.58 13.13
CA GLU A 40 -11.07 -0.99 14.07
C GLU A 40 -10.62 0.43 14.44
N PHE A 41 -11.08 1.41 13.66
CA PHE A 41 -11.10 2.82 14.05
C PHE A 41 -12.33 3.07 14.91
N ASN A 42 -12.29 2.70 16.19
CA ASN A 42 -13.36 3.02 17.12
C ASN A 42 -12.97 4.16 18.07
N SER A 43 -13.87 5.16 18.10
CA SER A 43 -14.08 6.18 19.14
C SER A 43 -13.24 7.47 19.09
N LEU A 44 -13.69 8.45 18.29
CA LEU A 44 -13.47 9.89 18.58
C LEU A 44 -14.46 10.83 17.84
N ALA A 45 -15.62 10.33 17.40
CA ALA A 45 -16.58 11.11 16.62
C ALA A 45 -17.56 11.96 17.45
N ASP A 46 -17.56 11.86 18.78
CA ASP A 46 -18.68 12.39 19.58
C ASP A 46 -18.47 13.74 20.28
N GLN A 47 -17.38 14.48 20.04
CA GLN A 47 -17.21 15.81 20.67
C GLN A 47 -16.52 16.84 19.78
N ILE A 48 -17.11 17.17 18.63
CA ILE A 48 -16.74 18.40 17.93
C ILE A 48 -17.99 19.28 17.78
N ASN A 49 -18.13 20.23 18.69
CA ASN A 49 -19.11 21.32 18.57
C ASN A 49 -18.33 22.55 18.10
N PHE A 50 -18.57 22.99 16.87
CA PHE A 50 -17.94 24.18 16.30
C PHE A 50 -18.77 25.42 16.64
N PRO A 51 -18.23 26.46 17.31
CA PRO A 51 -18.89 27.75 17.35
C PRO A 51 -18.75 28.46 16.00
N ASP A 52 -19.82 29.19 15.64
CA ASP A 52 -19.98 29.97 14.41
C ASP A 52 -18.83 30.98 14.23
N MET A 53 -18.15 30.95 13.08
CA MET A 53 -17.11 31.90 12.71
C MET A 53 -17.67 32.87 11.68
N ASP A 54 -17.97 34.10 12.12
CA ASP A 54 -18.33 35.21 11.25
C ASP A 54 -17.17 35.60 10.33
N LEU A 55 -17.42 35.54 9.02
CA LEU A 55 -16.48 35.93 7.97
C LEU A 55 -16.51 37.46 7.76
N PRO A 56 -15.38 38.19 7.79
CA PRO A 56 -15.41 39.62 7.47
C PRO A 56 -15.56 39.83 5.95
N SER A 57 -16.51 40.70 5.60
CA SER A 57 -16.82 41.16 4.25
C SER A 57 -15.61 41.85 3.59
N LEU A 58 -15.31 41.44 2.35
CA LEU A 58 -14.24 42.02 1.54
C LEU A 58 -14.77 43.23 0.77
N ASP A 59 -14.87 44.39 1.43
CA ASP A 59 -15.08 45.67 0.77
C ASP A 59 -14.11 46.70 1.35
N THR A 60 -13.11 47.10 0.56
CA THR A 60 -12.50 48.44 0.43
C THR A 60 -11.05 48.28 -0.06
N ILE A 61 -10.85 48.27 -1.38
CA ILE A 61 -9.53 48.50 -1.99
C ILE A 61 -9.39 50.02 -2.14
N ASN A 62 -8.42 50.62 -1.45
CA ASN A 62 -8.09 52.05 -1.55
C ASN A 62 -6.78 52.22 -2.32
N ASP A 63 -6.85 52.81 -3.51
CA ASP A 63 -5.79 52.93 -4.52
C ASP A 63 -4.71 53.99 -4.21
N ASN A 64 -4.16 54.04 -3.00
CA ASN A 64 -3.20 55.10 -2.62
C ASN A 64 -1.87 54.64 -1.99
N ILE A 65 -1.38 53.44 -2.31
CA ILE A 65 -0.01 53.03 -1.96
C ILE A 65 0.72 52.53 -3.22
N LEU A 66 0.84 53.42 -4.20
CA LEU A 66 1.77 53.27 -5.31
C LEU A 66 2.63 54.53 -5.33
N LEU A 67 3.63 54.55 -4.46
CA LEU A 67 4.96 55.18 -4.60
C LEU A 67 5.60 55.36 -3.21
N ALA A 68 6.80 54.79 -3.06
CA ALA A 68 7.74 54.90 -1.92
C ALA A 68 7.52 53.98 -0.72
N ALA A 69 7.93 52.71 -0.86
CA ALA A 69 8.72 52.02 0.17
C ALA A 69 9.45 50.83 -0.46
N SER A 70 10.77 50.91 -0.51
CA SER A 70 11.63 49.76 -0.75
C SER A 70 11.53 48.85 0.48
N ALA A 71 10.66 47.84 0.44
CA ALA A 71 10.51 46.87 1.51
C ALA A 71 10.10 45.51 0.92
N ILE A 72 11.02 44.55 1.02
CA ILE A 72 10.83 43.09 1.10
C ILE A 72 9.62 42.58 0.29
N VAL A 73 9.90 42.09 -0.93
CA VAL A 73 8.98 41.18 -1.62
C VAL A 73 8.65 40.05 -0.64
N PRO A 74 7.37 39.81 -0.28
CA PRO A 74 7.00 38.62 0.45
C PRO A 74 7.40 37.43 -0.42
N THR A 75 8.34 36.62 0.06
CA THR A 75 8.61 35.31 -0.53
C THR A 75 7.27 34.61 -0.76
N PRO A 76 6.99 34.09 -1.97
CA PRO A 76 5.71 33.44 -2.23
C PRO A 76 5.49 32.36 -1.17
N VAL A 77 4.32 32.38 -0.55
CA VAL A 77 3.88 31.35 0.40
C VAL A 77 4.11 30.01 -0.29
N GLN A 78 5.08 29.24 0.19
CA GLN A 78 5.43 27.97 -0.43
C GLN A 78 4.24 27.03 -0.24
N SER A 79 3.52 26.75 -1.31
CA SER A 79 2.39 25.82 -1.33
C SER A 79 2.76 24.58 -2.15
N CYS A 80 2.15 23.45 -1.82
CA CYS A 80 2.33 22.19 -2.55
C CYS A 80 0.98 21.60 -2.94
N ALA A 81 0.97 20.81 -4.02
CA ALA A 81 -0.23 20.15 -4.52
C ALA A 81 -0.42 18.72 -3.96
N CYS A 82 0.37 18.31 -2.96
CA CYS A 82 0.42 16.93 -2.49
C CYS A 82 -0.94 16.36 -2.09
N LEU A 83 -1.77 17.14 -1.38
CA LEU A 83 -3.11 16.69 -0.98
C LEU A 83 -3.94 16.28 -2.20
N SER A 84 -4.04 17.17 -3.19
CA SER A 84 -4.78 16.92 -4.44
C SER A 84 -4.18 15.77 -5.24
N SER A 85 -2.84 15.69 -5.35
CA SER A 85 -2.15 14.60 -6.03
C SER A 85 -2.44 13.24 -5.39
N ILE A 86 -2.45 13.16 -4.06
CA ILE A 86 -2.75 11.92 -3.33
C ILE A 86 -4.21 11.51 -3.58
N TYR A 87 -5.18 12.43 -3.49
CA TYR A 87 -6.59 12.13 -3.75
C TYR A 87 -6.83 11.66 -5.19
N LEU A 88 -6.25 12.33 -6.18
CA LEU A 88 -6.38 11.92 -7.58
C LEU A 88 -5.77 10.52 -7.80
N THR A 89 -4.64 10.24 -7.15
CA THR A 89 -4.00 8.92 -7.24
C THR A 89 -4.87 7.84 -6.61
N LEU A 90 -5.47 8.12 -5.44
CA LEU A 90 -6.42 7.21 -4.80
C LEU A 90 -7.62 6.92 -5.71
N GLU A 91 -8.17 7.94 -6.36
CA GLU A 91 -9.28 7.78 -7.31
C GLU A 91 -8.87 6.94 -8.53
N ASN A 92 -7.66 7.16 -9.07
CA ASN A 92 -7.12 6.35 -10.15
C ASN A 92 -6.95 4.87 -9.72
N LEU A 93 -6.46 4.60 -8.51
CA LEU A 93 -6.37 3.23 -8.00
C LEU A 93 -7.73 2.60 -7.69
N ARG A 94 -8.73 3.42 -7.36
CA ARG A 94 -10.11 2.98 -7.09
C ARG A 94 -10.82 2.59 -8.38
N SER A 95 -10.58 3.31 -9.47
CA SER A 95 -11.12 3.02 -10.81
C SER A 95 -10.42 1.86 -11.54
N MET A 96 -9.41 1.24 -10.93
CA MET A 96 -8.86 -0.04 -11.41
C MET A 96 -9.85 -1.19 -11.16
N ASP A 97 -10.85 -1.32 -12.03
CA ASP A 97 -11.89 -2.34 -11.93
C ASP A 97 -11.39 -3.76 -12.26
N THR A 98 -10.39 -3.87 -13.13
CA THR A 98 -9.77 -5.14 -13.52
C THR A 98 -8.30 -5.15 -13.08
N ILE A 99 -7.87 -6.28 -12.52
CA ILE A 99 -6.50 -6.47 -12.06
C ILE A 99 -5.88 -7.65 -12.79
N ASP A 100 -4.89 -7.34 -13.60
CA ASP A 100 -4.23 -8.21 -14.55
C ASP A 100 -2.73 -7.89 -14.64
N PHE A 101 -1.94 -8.88 -15.04
CA PHE A 101 -0.52 -8.70 -15.28
C PHE A 101 -0.24 -8.70 -16.79
N PRO A 102 0.58 -7.77 -17.33
CA PRO A 102 1.35 -6.73 -16.63
C PRO A 102 0.65 -5.36 -16.55
N SER A 103 -0.52 -5.17 -17.16
CA SER A 103 -1.19 -3.87 -17.36
C SER A 103 -1.38 -3.08 -16.07
N SER A 104 -1.84 -3.75 -15.01
CA SER A 104 -2.08 -3.12 -13.72
C SER A 104 -0.81 -2.55 -13.07
N LEU A 105 0.38 -3.02 -13.46
CA LEU A 105 1.64 -2.47 -12.94
C LEU A 105 1.90 -1.04 -13.43
N HIS A 106 1.37 -0.62 -14.58
CA HIS A 106 1.56 0.74 -15.05
C HIS A 106 0.92 1.76 -14.10
N CYS A 107 -0.34 1.54 -13.72
CA CYS A 107 -1.04 2.40 -12.78
C CYS A 107 -0.35 2.41 -11.39
N LEU A 108 0.16 1.25 -10.95
CA LEU A 108 0.90 1.16 -9.68
C LEU A 108 2.24 1.90 -9.72
N ARG A 109 2.93 1.94 -10.86
CA ARG A 109 4.16 2.73 -11.04
C ARG A 109 3.87 4.23 -11.01
N ASP A 110 2.79 4.67 -11.63
CA ASP A 110 2.39 6.09 -11.60
C ASP A 110 2.00 6.53 -10.18
N ALA A 111 1.27 5.67 -9.46
CA ALA A 111 0.96 5.88 -8.06
C ALA A 111 2.23 5.89 -7.17
N LEU A 112 3.20 5.01 -7.46
CA LEU A 112 4.48 4.96 -6.76
C LEU A 112 5.29 6.25 -6.99
N HIS A 113 5.35 6.73 -8.22
CA HIS A 113 6.01 7.98 -8.56
C HIS A 113 5.37 9.17 -7.83
N THR A 114 4.04 9.27 -7.87
CA THR A 114 3.32 10.33 -7.14
C THR A 114 3.54 10.24 -5.63
N SER A 115 3.55 9.03 -5.07
CA SER A 115 3.84 8.80 -3.66
C SER A 115 5.26 9.26 -3.31
N LYS A 116 6.27 8.95 -4.15
CA LYS A 116 7.65 9.41 -3.96
C LYS A 116 7.73 10.94 -3.91
N LEU A 117 7.11 11.63 -4.87
CA LEU A 117 7.06 13.10 -4.90
C LEU A 117 6.43 13.68 -3.62
N CYS A 118 5.35 13.05 -3.12
CA CYS A 118 4.68 13.48 -1.89
C CYS A 118 5.51 13.17 -0.64
N VAL A 119 6.28 12.08 -0.62
CA VAL A 119 7.22 11.77 0.46
C VAL A 119 8.34 12.82 0.50
N ASP A 120 8.93 13.13 -0.65
CA ASP A 120 10.07 14.06 -0.77
C ASP A 120 9.69 15.54 -0.62
N CYS A 121 8.40 15.85 -0.57
CA CYS A 121 7.92 17.22 -0.47
C CYS A 121 8.47 17.91 0.80
N GLN A 122 9.20 19.00 0.59
CA GLN A 122 9.78 19.82 1.67
C GLN A 122 8.79 20.83 2.26
N VAL A 123 7.64 21.04 1.61
CA VAL A 123 6.61 21.99 2.06
C VAL A 123 5.65 21.37 3.08
N CYS A 124 5.18 20.13 2.83
CA CYS A 124 4.30 19.40 3.73
C CYS A 124 4.71 19.40 5.22
N PRO A 125 5.99 19.19 5.59
CA PRO A 125 6.39 19.15 7.00
C PRO A 125 6.43 20.52 7.70
N LEU A 126 6.29 21.64 6.98
CA LEU A 126 6.46 22.99 7.54
C LEU A 126 5.26 23.49 8.35
N GLN A 127 4.09 22.89 8.18
CA GLN A 127 2.87 23.22 8.93
C GLN A 127 2.31 21.96 9.57
N TYR A 128 1.77 22.09 10.78
CA TYR A 128 1.26 20.97 11.56
C TYR A 128 0.17 20.21 10.80
N LEU A 129 -0.80 20.94 10.24
CA LEU A 129 -1.94 20.34 9.55
C LEU A 129 -1.51 19.56 8.31
N THR A 130 -0.67 20.15 7.45
CA THR A 130 -0.20 19.46 6.24
C THR A 130 0.70 18.29 6.56
N ALA A 131 1.53 18.39 7.60
CA ALA A 131 2.43 17.32 8.01
C ALA A 131 1.67 16.10 8.52
N THR A 132 0.56 16.30 9.23
CA THR A 132 -0.27 15.22 9.77
C THR A 132 -1.24 14.68 8.74
N GLN A 133 -2.07 15.53 8.12
CA GLN A 133 -3.10 15.14 7.16
C GLN A 133 -2.50 14.49 5.92
N ASN A 134 -1.49 15.11 5.29
CA ASN A 134 -0.92 14.56 4.06
C ASN A 134 -0.16 13.25 4.36
N ALA A 135 0.47 13.11 5.54
CA ALA A 135 1.12 11.86 5.91
C ALA A 135 0.13 10.73 6.16
N GLN A 136 -1.00 11.00 6.83
CA GLN A 136 -2.06 10.01 7.03
C GLN A 136 -2.66 9.58 5.68
N LEU A 137 -3.02 10.54 4.82
CA LEU A 137 -3.61 10.24 3.53
C LEU A 137 -2.62 9.48 2.61
N LEU A 138 -1.33 9.85 2.65
CA LEU A 138 -0.28 9.13 1.95
C LEU A 138 -0.11 7.70 2.50
N GLY A 139 -0.22 7.51 3.82
CA GLY A 139 -0.27 6.18 4.43
C GLY A 139 -1.43 5.33 3.91
N THR A 140 -2.63 5.92 3.80
CA THR A 140 -3.79 5.27 3.18
C THR A 140 -3.53 4.90 1.72
N LEU A 141 -2.94 5.81 0.93
CA LEU A 141 -2.55 5.52 -0.45
C LEU A 141 -1.60 4.32 -0.54
N LEU A 142 -0.57 4.27 0.31
CA LEU A 142 0.37 3.15 0.33
C LEU A 142 -0.31 1.84 0.77
N LEU A 143 -1.24 1.86 1.72
CA LEU A 143 -2.05 0.68 2.06
C LEU A 143 -2.87 0.19 0.86
N SER A 144 -3.53 1.09 0.13
CA SER A 144 -4.28 0.75 -1.08
C SER A 144 -3.38 0.17 -2.17
N MET A 145 -2.19 0.74 -2.38
CA MET A 145 -1.20 0.18 -3.30
C MET A 145 -0.77 -1.23 -2.88
N SER A 146 -0.55 -1.45 -1.58
CA SER A 146 -0.20 -2.77 -1.05
C SER A 146 -1.29 -3.81 -1.33
N GLU A 147 -2.56 -3.45 -1.14
CA GLU A 147 -3.69 -4.31 -1.49
C GLU A 147 -3.71 -4.65 -3.00
N ARG A 148 -3.45 -3.65 -3.86
CA ARG A 148 -3.42 -3.84 -5.32
C ARG A 148 -2.26 -4.73 -5.77
N TYR A 149 -1.05 -4.57 -5.22
CA TYR A 149 0.07 -5.48 -5.49
C TYR A 149 -0.27 -6.94 -5.11
N HIS A 150 -0.93 -7.14 -3.97
CA HIS A 150 -1.39 -8.47 -3.57
C HIS A 150 -2.41 -9.06 -4.55
N LYS A 151 -3.36 -8.25 -5.03
CA LYS A 151 -4.33 -8.68 -6.05
C LYS A 151 -3.65 -9.02 -7.38
N VAL A 152 -2.60 -8.31 -7.79
CA VAL A 152 -1.80 -8.66 -8.98
C VAL A 152 -1.14 -10.03 -8.80
N LEU A 153 -0.53 -10.31 -7.64
CA LEU A 153 0.06 -11.62 -7.36
C LEU A 153 -0.99 -12.75 -7.41
N LYS A 154 -2.20 -12.51 -6.89
CA LYS A 154 -3.33 -13.43 -7.00
C LYS A 154 -3.79 -13.64 -8.45
N ALA A 155 -3.88 -12.57 -9.24
CA ALA A 155 -4.24 -12.65 -10.66
C ALA A 155 -3.25 -13.49 -11.45
N ILE A 156 -1.94 -13.30 -11.22
CA ILE A 156 -0.88 -14.13 -11.82
C ILE A 156 -1.07 -15.61 -11.46
N ALA A 157 -1.37 -15.92 -10.20
CA ALA A 157 -1.58 -17.29 -9.75
C ALA A 157 -2.80 -17.93 -10.43
N LEU A 158 -3.93 -17.22 -10.49
CA LEU A 158 -5.16 -17.67 -11.14
C LEU A 158 -4.94 -17.92 -12.64
N GLU A 159 -4.32 -16.97 -13.33
CA GLU A 159 -4.01 -17.05 -14.76
C GLU A 159 -3.05 -18.20 -15.09
N THR A 160 -2.13 -18.50 -14.17
CA THR A 160 -1.24 -19.67 -14.30
C THR A 160 -2.04 -20.96 -14.23
N THR A 161 -2.93 -21.10 -13.24
CA THR A 161 -3.76 -22.31 -13.07
C THR A 161 -4.64 -22.54 -14.29
N ASP A 162 -5.34 -21.51 -14.77
CA ASP A 162 -6.17 -21.60 -15.98
C ASP A 162 -5.37 -22.02 -17.22
N ALA A 163 -4.17 -21.47 -17.41
CA ALA A 163 -3.31 -21.83 -18.53
C ALA A 163 -2.77 -23.27 -18.43
N GLN A 164 -2.52 -23.78 -17.21
CA GLN A 164 -2.15 -25.18 -17.00
C GLN A 164 -3.30 -26.13 -17.31
N GLU A 165 -4.51 -25.83 -16.86
CA GLU A 165 -5.71 -26.63 -17.11
C GLU A 165 -6.07 -26.69 -18.60
N THR A 166 -5.89 -25.57 -19.30
CA THR A 166 -6.18 -25.45 -20.74
C THR A 166 -5.00 -25.84 -21.65
N GLY A 167 -3.83 -26.16 -21.09
CA GLY A 167 -2.63 -26.51 -21.86
C GLY A 167 -2.10 -25.37 -22.74
N ARG A 168 -2.37 -24.11 -22.38
CA ARG A 168 -2.00 -22.93 -23.17
C ARG A 168 -0.64 -22.37 -22.76
N MET A 169 0.10 -21.87 -23.74
CA MET A 169 1.30 -21.07 -23.51
C MET A 169 0.91 -19.63 -23.11
N LYS A 170 1.80 -18.95 -22.38
CA LYS A 170 1.62 -17.55 -21.98
C LYS A 170 2.61 -16.66 -22.72
N SER A 171 2.13 -15.57 -23.32
CA SER A 171 2.99 -14.55 -23.88
C SER A 171 3.34 -13.49 -22.83
N LEU A 172 4.59 -13.02 -22.88
CA LEU A 172 5.03 -11.81 -22.18
C LEU A 172 5.56 -10.84 -23.22
N HIS A 173 5.02 -9.62 -23.21
CA HIS A 173 5.48 -8.54 -24.07
C HIS A 173 6.46 -7.67 -23.29
N ILE A 174 7.69 -7.55 -23.79
CA ILE A 174 8.75 -6.72 -23.22
C ILE A 174 8.94 -5.53 -24.18
N SER A 175 8.45 -4.37 -23.77
CA SER A 175 8.65 -3.10 -24.48
C SER A 175 9.66 -2.24 -23.73
N SER A 176 10.56 -1.57 -24.46
CA SER A 176 11.42 -0.55 -23.86
C SER A 176 10.58 0.69 -23.55
N PRO A 177 10.68 1.29 -22.35
CA PRO A 177 10.07 2.59 -22.11
C PRO A 177 10.68 3.60 -23.08
N GLU A 178 9.84 4.27 -23.85
CA GLU A 178 10.26 5.28 -24.82
C GLU A 178 11.03 6.38 -24.08
N THR A 179 12.29 6.61 -24.47
CA THR A 179 12.92 7.90 -24.18
C THR A 179 12.23 8.93 -25.07
N PRO A 180 11.86 10.12 -24.58
CA PRO A 180 11.31 11.17 -25.43
C PRO A 180 12.41 11.60 -26.41
N LYS A 181 12.43 10.98 -27.60
CA LYS A 181 13.34 11.34 -28.69
C LYS A 181 13.01 12.79 -29.06
N THR A 182 13.97 13.68 -28.84
CA THR A 182 13.94 15.04 -29.36
C THR A 182 13.82 14.93 -30.88
N ARG A 183 12.78 15.54 -31.44
CA ARG A 183 12.34 15.37 -32.83
C ARG A 183 13.26 16.07 -33.81
N HIS A 184 14.55 15.74 -33.86
CA HIS A 184 15.45 16.19 -34.91
C HIS A 184 16.48 15.10 -35.22
N GLU A 185 16.49 14.71 -36.50
CA GLU A 185 17.52 13.92 -37.18
C GLU A 185 17.58 12.41 -36.87
N ASN A 186 16.97 11.59 -37.75
CA ASN A 186 17.75 10.93 -38.80
C ASN A 186 16.87 10.16 -39.79
N VAL A 187 17.27 10.29 -41.05
CA VAL A 187 16.72 9.66 -42.26
C VAL A 187 17.11 8.18 -42.27
N GLY A 188 16.13 7.29 -42.47
CA GLY A 188 16.37 5.99 -43.13
C GLY A 188 16.82 4.79 -42.26
N GLY A 189 16.41 4.69 -41.00
CA GLY A 189 16.56 3.47 -40.20
C GLY A 189 15.21 2.86 -39.87
N ILE A 190 15.06 1.55 -40.03
CA ILE A 190 13.85 0.80 -39.65
C ILE A 190 13.69 0.91 -38.13
N ASP A 191 12.89 1.88 -37.67
CA ASP A 191 12.47 2.01 -36.27
C ASP A 191 11.41 0.93 -35.96
N SER A 192 11.80 -0.35 -35.94
CA SER A 192 10.96 -1.40 -35.32
C SER A 192 11.09 -1.25 -33.81
N ASN A 193 10.25 -0.39 -33.22
CA ASN A 193 9.89 -0.47 -31.80
C ASN A 193 8.95 -1.66 -31.55
N ASP A 194 9.21 -2.81 -32.18
CA ASP A 194 8.37 -3.98 -32.00
C ASP A 194 8.66 -4.59 -30.61
N PRO A 195 7.62 -4.84 -29.81
CA PRO A 195 7.78 -5.44 -28.49
C PRO A 195 8.36 -6.84 -28.63
N LEU A 196 9.36 -7.17 -27.82
CA LEU A 196 9.87 -8.53 -27.73
C LEU A 196 8.77 -9.40 -27.11
N VAL A 197 8.26 -10.38 -27.87
CA VAL A 197 7.24 -11.32 -27.41
C VAL A 197 7.91 -12.64 -27.02
N LEU A 198 7.72 -13.04 -25.76
CA LEU A 198 8.25 -14.29 -25.22
C LEU A 198 7.10 -15.25 -24.90
N GLU A 199 7.04 -16.39 -25.57
CA GLU A 199 6.10 -17.46 -25.24
C GLU A 199 6.72 -18.44 -24.24
N LEU A 200 6.03 -18.65 -23.12
CA LEU A 200 6.54 -19.42 -22.00
C LEU A 200 5.50 -20.46 -21.52
N PRO A 201 5.95 -21.61 -21.00
CA PRO A 201 5.11 -22.49 -20.22
C PRO A 201 4.55 -21.74 -18.98
N PRO A 202 3.32 -22.06 -18.52
CA PRO A 202 2.66 -21.32 -17.44
C PRO A 202 3.51 -21.13 -16.18
N LEU A 203 4.25 -22.17 -15.76
CA LEU A 203 5.09 -22.11 -14.56
C LEU A 203 6.31 -21.19 -14.71
N GLU A 204 6.90 -21.13 -15.90
CA GLU A 204 8.01 -20.22 -16.18
C GLU A 204 7.54 -18.77 -16.27
N TRP A 205 6.39 -18.56 -16.94
CA TRP A 205 5.72 -17.27 -16.98
C TRP A 205 5.40 -16.75 -15.57
N ARG A 206 4.83 -17.58 -14.70
CA ARG A 206 4.53 -17.24 -13.30
C ARG A 206 5.77 -16.80 -12.54
N LYS A 207 6.87 -17.55 -12.67
CA LYS A 207 8.15 -17.22 -12.03
C LYS A 207 8.67 -15.87 -12.49
N LEU A 208 8.61 -15.60 -13.80
CA LEU A 208 9.05 -14.34 -14.37
C LEU A 208 8.15 -13.17 -13.93
N ALA A 209 6.83 -13.33 -14.02
CA ALA A 209 5.85 -12.32 -13.61
C ALA A 209 6.01 -11.95 -12.13
N ARG A 210 6.16 -12.94 -11.24
CA ARG A 210 6.42 -12.70 -9.81
C ARG A 210 7.75 -12.01 -9.55
N ARG A 211 8.81 -12.33 -10.32
CA ARG A 211 10.09 -11.61 -10.21
C ARG A 211 9.96 -10.15 -10.62
N VAL A 212 9.15 -9.84 -11.63
CA VAL A 212 8.86 -8.45 -12.01
C VAL A 212 8.15 -7.73 -10.85
N VAL A 213 7.09 -8.32 -10.30
CA VAL A 213 6.36 -7.70 -9.17
C VAL A 213 7.26 -7.56 -7.93
N HIS A 214 8.10 -8.56 -7.64
CA HIS A 214 9.09 -8.49 -6.56
C HIS A 214 10.08 -7.34 -6.75
N ALA A 215 10.56 -7.12 -7.99
CA ALA A 215 11.46 -6.03 -8.32
C ALA A 215 10.80 -4.65 -8.15
N GLU A 216 9.51 -4.49 -8.46
CA GLU A 216 8.77 -3.24 -8.20
C GLU A 216 8.65 -2.96 -6.69
N ILE A 217 8.47 -4.02 -5.89
CA ILE A 217 8.20 -3.88 -4.45
C ILE A 217 9.49 -3.67 -3.67
N TYR A 218 10.46 -4.56 -3.83
CA TYR A 218 11.72 -4.55 -3.06
C TYR A 218 12.85 -3.81 -3.76
N GLY A 219 12.68 -3.47 -5.03
CA GLY A 219 13.72 -2.88 -5.85
C GLY A 219 14.60 -3.92 -6.54
N THR A 220 15.56 -3.42 -7.29
CA THR A 220 16.59 -4.22 -7.97
C THR A 220 17.96 -3.85 -7.41
N SER A 221 19.02 -4.46 -7.93
CA SER A 221 20.40 -4.03 -7.62
C SER A 221 20.72 -2.61 -8.08
N ASP A 222 19.93 -2.06 -9.00
CA ASP A 222 20.02 -0.65 -9.41
C ASP A 222 19.41 0.24 -8.31
N THR A 223 20.29 0.92 -7.57
CA THR A 223 19.93 1.81 -6.46
C THR A 223 19.21 3.08 -6.93
N GLY A 224 19.23 3.39 -8.22
CA GLY A 224 18.54 4.56 -8.79
C GLY A 224 17.04 4.35 -9.00
N ARG A 225 16.56 3.11 -9.02
CA ARG A 225 15.14 2.82 -9.23
C ARG A 225 14.34 2.91 -7.94
N ILE A 226 13.25 3.67 -7.99
CA ILE A 226 12.26 3.71 -6.91
C ILE A 226 11.60 2.35 -6.74
N SER A 227 11.44 1.92 -5.50
CA SER A 227 10.68 0.73 -5.13
C SER A 227 9.60 1.05 -4.10
N PHE A 228 8.55 0.25 -4.04
CA PHE A 228 7.49 0.44 -3.05
C PHE A 228 8.02 0.45 -1.61
N MET A 229 8.94 -0.46 -1.28
CA MET A 229 9.57 -0.52 0.04
C MET A 229 10.46 0.69 0.34
N SER A 230 11.13 1.26 -0.67
CA SER A 230 11.91 2.48 -0.50
C SER A 230 11.03 3.68 -0.15
N VAL A 231 9.85 3.79 -0.76
CA VAL A 231 8.87 4.87 -0.49
C VAL A 231 8.27 4.71 0.91
N LEU A 232 7.89 3.49 1.30
CA LEU A 232 7.39 3.18 2.64
C LEU A 232 8.40 3.55 3.73
N THR A 233 9.66 3.14 3.53
CA THR A 233 10.74 3.44 4.47
C THR A 233 11.00 4.94 4.52
N SER A 234 11.00 5.63 3.38
CA SER A 234 11.18 7.09 3.31
C SER A 234 10.04 7.84 4.02
N LEU A 235 8.80 7.38 3.93
CA LEU A 235 7.67 7.96 4.67
C LEU A 235 7.84 7.77 6.18
N GLU A 236 8.18 6.56 6.62
CA GLU A 236 8.43 6.24 8.02
C GLU A 236 9.54 7.12 8.60
N GLU A 237 10.69 7.19 7.92
CA GLU A 237 11.83 8.00 8.34
C GLU A 237 11.50 9.49 8.37
N ARG A 238 10.82 10.00 7.33
CA ARG A 238 10.38 11.40 7.28
C ARG A 238 9.47 11.72 8.45
N GLN A 239 8.46 10.89 8.70
CA GLN A 239 7.49 11.16 9.75
C GLN A 239 8.12 11.03 11.13
N ALA A 240 9.00 10.05 11.34
CA ALA A 240 9.73 9.88 12.59
C ALA A 240 10.60 11.11 12.86
N ARG A 241 11.36 11.57 11.86
CA ARG A 241 12.16 12.79 11.96
C ARG A 241 11.30 14.03 12.23
N TRP A 242 10.17 14.18 11.55
CA TRP A 242 9.28 15.31 11.78
C TRP A 242 8.86 15.39 13.24
N HIS A 243 8.46 14.26 13.83
CA HIS A 243 8.05 14.24 15.23
C HIS A 243 9.19 14.50 16.24
N THR A 244 10.46 14.31 15.87
CA THR A 244 11.59 14.69 16.75
C THR A 244 12.02 16.14 16.58
N MET A 245 11.51 16.86 15.58
CA MET A 245 11.77 18.30 15.39
C MET A 245 10.92 19.13 16.36
N GLU A 246 11.35 20.36 16.63
CA GLU A 246 10.55 21.30 17.41
C GLU A 246 9.16 21.48 16.75
N PRO A 247 8.06 21.43 17.53
CA PRO A 247 6.73 21.74 17.03
C PRO A 247 6.69 23.07 16.30
N THR A 248 5.98 23.10 15.18
CA THR A 248 5.70 24.31 14.43
C THR A 248 4.80 25.24 15.27
N GLU A 249 4.86 26.55 15.00
CA GLU A 249 4.08 27.55 15.77
C GLU A 249 2.56 27.32 15.69
N ASP A 250 2.08 26.72 14.61
CA ASP A 250 0.68 26.36 14.38
C ASP A 250 0.26 25.04 15.06
N CYS A 251 1.16 24.38 15.81
CA CYS A 251 0.84 23.15 16.51
C CYS A 251 -0.13 23.43 17.67
N PRO A 252 -1.32 22.79 17.70
CA PRO A 252 -2.33 23.09 18.72
C PRO A 252 -1.94 22.66 20.13
N ASP A 253 -1.11 21.62 20.27
CA ASP A 253 -0.59 21.14 21.54
C ASP A 253 0.89 20.71 21.38
N PRO A 254 1.83 21.66 21.46
CA PRO A 254 3.25 21.40 21.23
C PRO A 254 3.86 20.55 22.35
N ASP A 255 3.35 20.67 23.59
CA ASP A 255 3.83 19.87 24.72
C ASP A 255 3.48 18.41 24.51
N ARG A 256 2.22 18.08 24.19
CA ARG A 256 1.85 16.70 23.88
C ARG A 256 2.66 16.14 22.72
N ARG A 257 2.87 16.90 21.64
CA ARG A 257 3.68 16.45 20.49
C ARG A 257 5.12 16.09 20.89
N ARG A 258 5.73 16.84 21.81
CA ARG A 258 7.05 16.52 22.35
C ARG A 258 7.02 15.21 23.15
N HIS A 259 5.97 14.96 23.93
CA HIS A 259 5.83 13.74 24.73
C HIS A 259 5.55 12.49 23.87
N ASP A 260 4.71 12.60 22.83
CA ASP A 260 4.24 11.46 22.01
C ASP A 260 5.38 10.65 21.35
N MET A 261 6.56 11.24 21.08
CA MET A 261 7.70 10.45 20.57
C MET A 261 8.53 9.76 21.65
N HIS A 262 8.52 10.30 22.86
CA HIS A 262 9.30 9.78 23.96
C HIS A 262 8.54 8.69 24.72
N ASP A 263 7.21 8.65 24.59
CA ASP A 263 6.39 7.56 25.10
C ASP A 263 6.34 6.39 24.09
N HIS A 264 7.05 5.30 24.40
CA HIS A 264 7.04 4.08 23.59
C HIS A 264 5.65 3.43 23.46
N ASN A 265 4.70 3.77 24.33
CA ASN A 265 3.33 3.28 24.26
C ASN A 265 2.42 4.11 23.33
N ASN A 266 2.82 5.32 22.95
CA ASN A 266 1.96 6.22 22.16
C ASN A 266 2.54 6.49 20.76
N ASN A 267 2.29 5.61 19.80
CA ASN A 267 2.75 5.85 18.43
C ASN A 267 1.79 6.81 17.69
N PRO A 268 2.30 7.91 17.10
CA PRO A 268 1.47 8.78 16.27
C PRO A 268 0.80 8.02 15.13
N MET A 269 -0.48 8.33 14.87
CA MET A 269 -1.28 7.65 13.84
C MET A 269 -0.63 7.66 12.45
N CYS A 270 -0.03 8.78 12.04
CA CYS A 270 0.68 8.90 10.76
C CYS A 270 1.88 7.94 10.65
N LEU A 271 2.56 7.65 11.76
CA LEU A 271 3.62 6.64 11.82
C LEU A 271 3.07 5.21 11.79
N MET A 272 1.97 4.97 12.50
CA MET A 272 1.32 3.66 12.49
C MET A 272 0.90 3.26 11.08
N MET A 273 0.28 4.17 10.32
CA MET A 273 -0.16 3.89 8.95
C MET A 273 1.00 3.47 8.03
N ALA A 274 2.15 4.17 8.12
CA ALA A 274 3.35 3.82 7.35
C ALA A 274 3.89 2.42 7.74
N ARG A 275 3.91 2.12 9.05
CA ARG A 275 4.38 0.81 9.55
C ARG A 275 3.44 -0.33 9.16
N GLU A 276 2.13 -0.13 9.21
CA GLU A 276 1.17 -1.15 8.80
C GLU A 276 1.27 -1.45 7.30
N ALA A 277 1.42 -0.43 6.46
CA ALA A 277 1.65 -0.64 5.02
C ALA A 277 2.93 -1.44 4.75
N LYS A 278 4.01 -1.16 5.50
CA LYS A 278 5.26 -1.91 5.44
C LYS A 278 5.13 -3.35 5.91
N LYS A 279 4.39 -3.59 7.00
CA LYS A 279 4.08 -4.95 7.49
C LYS A 279 3.29 -5.74 6.45
N LEU A 280 2.33 -5.11 5.77
CA LEU A 280 1.53 -5.76 4.74
C LEU A 280 2.38 -6.15 3.53
N ALA A 281 3.26 -5.25 3.07
CA ALA A 281 4.19 -5.53 1.98
C ALA A 281 5.12 -6.72 2.27
N ASN A 282 5.61 -6.82 3.51
CA ASN A 282 6.48 -7.92 3.95
C ASN A 282 5.77 -9.29 4.01
N ARG A 283 4.43 -9.32 3.99
CA ARG A 283 3.64 -10.57 4.01
C ARG A 283 3.32 -11.11 2.61
N PHE A 284 3.72 -10.42 1.55
CA PHE A 284 3.48 -10.88 0.20
C PHE A 284 4.20 -12.20 -0.08
N ASP A 285 3.47 -13.15 -0.65
CA ASP A 285 3.99 -14.46 -1.01
C ASP A 285 4.45 -14.46 -2.48
N PHE A 286 5.76 -14.68 -2.66
CA PHE A 286 6.40 -14.81 -3.97
C PHE A 286 6.81 -16.26 -4.29
N SER A 287 6.54 -17.20 -3.38
CA SER A 287 6.88 -18.63 -3.49
C SER A 287 6.10 -19.29 -4.62
#